data_AF-A0A101G6J4-F1
#
_entry.id   AF-A0A101G6J4-F1
#
_cell.length_a   1.000
_cell.length_b   1.000
_cell.length_c   1.000
_cell.angle_alpha   90.00
_cell.angle_beta   90.00
_cell.angle_gamma   90.00
#
_symmetry.space_group_name_H-M   'P 1'
#
loop_
_entity.id
_entity.type
_entity.pdbx_description
1 polymer ?
#
loop_
_entity_poly.entity_id
_entity_poly.type
_entity_poly.pdbx_seq_one_letter_code
_entity_poly.pdbx_strand_id
1 'polypeptide(L)'
;MGVIKTLTAELRNKLERTIIRARDFAEAGAKSALESLAVHHYEPFSHMPPEDRRLRNHLRARARQLGARQDKYGSLEIYHLIQECAYEHWHRMLFARFLAENGLLIEPESGVAISLDECKELAEGEGLDLWTLASRFAQQMLPQIFRPDDPILLVAFAHEHQLRLENELSGLETDIFTASDALGWVYQFWQAKRKKEVNDSGIKIGADELPAVTQLFTEPYMVEFLIHNTLGAWH
;
A
#
# COMPACT_ATOMS: atom_id res chain seq x y z
N MET A 1 28.69 12.72 14.57
CA MET A 1 28.04 11.45 14.12
C MET A 1 26.94 11.14 15.10
N GLY A 2 25.69 11.50 14.79
CA GLY A 2 24.55 11.06 15.58
C GLY A 2 24.41 9.54 15.45
N VAL A 3 24.09 8.87 16.54
CA VAL A 3 23.83 7.42 16.52
C VAL A 3 22.61 7.20 15.65
N ILE A 4 22.77 6.44 14.56
CA ILE A 4 21.66 6.03 13.71
C ILE A 4 20.76 5.13 14.56
N LYS A 5 19.53 5.59 14.84
CA LYS A 5 18.56 4.86 15.67
C LYS A 5 17.99 3.69 14.86
N THR A 6 18.09 2.49 15.41
CA THR A 6 17.54 1.26 14.83
C THR A 6 16.48 0.66 15.75
N LEU A 7 15.62 -0.20 15.19
CA LEU A 7 14.56 -0.85 15.95
C LEU A 7 15.11 -1.80 17.02
N THR A 8 14.61 -1.63 18.25
CA THR A 8 14.75 -2.65 19.29
C THR A 8 14.05 -3.94 18.88
N ALA A 9 14.39 -5.07 19.51
CA ALA A 9 13.72 -6.34 19.25
C ALA A 9 12.21 -6.27 19.53
N GLU A 10 11.81 -5.52 20.57
CA GLU A 10 10.40 -5.34 20.94
C GLU A 10 9.62 -4.59 19.86
N LEU A 11 10.11 -3.42 19.42
CA LEU A 11 9.46 -2.64 18.37
C LEU A 11 9.42 -3.39 17.05
N ARG A 12 10.48 -4.14 16.74
CA ARG A 12 10.55 -4.99 15.53
C ARG A 12 9.52 -6.11 15.56
N ASN A 13 9.37 -6.80 16.69
CA ASN A 13 8.35 -7.85 16.84
C ASN A 13 6.93 -7.27 16.75
N LYS A 14 6.71 -6.08 17.31
CA LYS A 14 5.43 -5.39 17.20
C LYS A 14 5.14 -4.97 15.76
N LEU A 15 6.13 -4.42 15.06
CA LEU A 15 6.04 -4.09 13.65
C LEU A 15 5.69 -5.33 12.82
N GLU A 16 6.42 -6.44 12.98
CA GLU A 16 6.15 -7.70 12.29
C GLU A 16 4.70 -8.15 12.45
N ARG A 17 4.22 -8.25 13.69
CA ARG A 17 2.85 -8.67 13.97
C ARG A 17 1.81 -7.74 13.34
N THR A 18 2.08 -6.44 13.33
CA THR A 18 1.18 -5.42 12.76
C THR A 18 1.15 -5.53 11.25
N ILE A 19 2.31 -5.65 10.59
CA ILE A 19 2.42 -5.79 9.13
C ILE A 19 1.70 -7.06 8.65
N ILE A 20 1.84 -8.18 9.36
CA ILE A 20 1.15 -9.42 9.01
C ILE A 20 -0.38 -9.25 9.11
N ARG A 21 -0.89 -8.68 10.21
CA ARG A 21 -2.34 -8.45 10.37
C ARG A 21 -2.88 -7.45 9.36
N ALA A 22 -2.16 -6.35 9.14
CA ALA A 22 -2.52 -5.33 8.17
C ALA A 22 -2.59 -5.92 6.76
N ARG A 23 -1.65 -6.79 6.38
CA ARG A 23 -1.69 -7.52 5.11
C ARG A 23 -2.96 -8.36 4.97
N ASP A 24 -3.32 -9.13 5.99
CA ASP A 24 -4.54 -9.95 5.96
C ASP A 24 -5.81 -9.10 5.86
N PHE A 25 -5.89 -7.98 6.59
CA PHE A 25 -7.02 -7.05 6.52
C PHE A 25 -7.11 -6.34 5.17
N ALA A 26 -5.98 -5.92 4.61
CA ALA A 26 -5.90 -5.26 3.33
C ALA A 26 -6.24 -6.23 2.18
N GLU A 27 -5.75 -7.47 2.21
CA GLU A 27 -6.12 -8.50 1.21
C GLU A 27 -7.62 -8.84 1.30
N ALA A 28 -8.19 -8.92 2.50
CA ALA A 28 -9.63 -9.12 2.68
C ALA A 28 -10.46 -7.94 2.15
N GLY A 29 -10.04 -6.71 2.44
CA GLY A 29 -10.69 -5.49 1.96
C GLY A 29 -10.62 -5.35 0.44
N ALA A 30 -9.44 -5.58 -0.12
CA ALA A 30 -9.21 -5.59 -1.57
C ALA A 30 -10.07 -6.65 -2.26
N LYS A 31 -10.12 -7.88 -1.71
CA LYS A 31 -10.99 -8.94 -2.25
C LYS A 31 -12.45 -8.49 -2.28
N SER A 32 -12.97 -8.02 -1.16
CA SER A 32 -14.35 -7.55 -1.03
C SER A 32 -14.68 -6.45 -2.05
N ALA A 33 -13.80 -5.45 -2.17
CA ALA A 33 -13.98 -4.32 -3.10
C ALA A 33 -13.88 -4.73 -4.58
N LEU A 34 -12.94 -5.62 -4.93
CA LEU A 34 -12.81 -6.14 -6.29
C LEU A 34 -13.98 -7.06 -6.67
N GLU A 35 -14.51 -7.81 -5.72
CA GLU A 35 -15.69 -8.65 -5.91
C GLU A 35 -16.97 -7.81 -6.09
N SER A 36 -17.14 -6.73 -5.32
CA SER A 36 -18.28 -5.81 -5.47
C SER A 36 -18.27 -5.07 -6.81
N LEU A 37 -17.08 -4.83 -7.38
CA LEU A 37 -16.89 -4.30 -8.73
C LEU A 37 -17.00 -5.36 -9.84
N ALA A 38 -17.41 -6.59 -9.53
CA ALA A 38 -17.54 -7.71 -10.47
C ALA A 38 -16.26 -7.99 -11.27
N VAL A 39 -15.07 -7.71 -10.72
CA VAL A 39 -13.80 -7.84 -11.44
C VAL A 39 -13.49 -9.29 -11.76
N HIS A 40 -13.81 -10.20 -10.85
CA HIS A 40 -13.70 -11.66 -11.06
C HIS A 40 -14.76 -12.19 -12.04
N HIS A 41 -15.96 -11.62 -12.05
CA HIS A 41 -17.09 -12.12 -12.83
C HIS A 41 -16.95 -11.80 -14.33
N TYR A 42 -17.58 -12.59 -15.20
CA TYR A 42 -17.45 -12.43 -16.66
C TYR A 42 -18.08 -11.13 -17.18
N GLU A 43 -19.24 -10.74 -16.64
CA GLU A 43 -19.95 -9.50 -16.96
C GLU A 43 -20.11 -8.58 -15.73
N PRO A 44 -20.25 -7.25 -15.90
CA PRO A 44 -20.57 -6.33 -14.81
C PRO A 44 -21.99 -6.57 -14.26
N PHE A 45 -22.23 -6.25 -12.98
CA PHE A 45 -23.59 -6.30 -12.44
C PHE A 45 -24.49 -5.24 -13.10
N SER A 46 -25.77 -5.58 -13.27
CA SER A 46 -26.74 -4.75 -14.00
C SER A 46 -26.88 -3.34 -13.41
N HIS A 47 -26.84 -3.22 -12.08
CA HIS A 47 -26.96 -1.96 -11.34
C HIS A 47 -25.68 -1.12 -11.33
N MET A 48 -24.53 -1.61 -11.85
CA MET A 48 -23.27 -0.87 -11.77
C MET A 48 -23.36 0.42 -12.60
N PRO A 49 -23.00 1.58 -12.02
CA PRO A 49 -22.98 2.83 -12.74
C PRO A 49 -21.84 2.87 -13.78
N PRO A 50 -21.88 3.79 -14.76
CA PRO A 50 -20.89 3.85 -15.84
C PRO A 50 -19.43 3.97 -15.38
N GLU A 51 -19.17 4.73 -14.32
CA GLU A 51 -17.85 4.92 -13.72
C GLU A 51 -17.28 3.61 -13.15
N ASP A 52 -18.07 2.85 -12.39
CA ASP A 52 -17.66 1.55 -11.85
C ASP A 52 -17.42 0.53 -12.95
N ARG A 53 -18.21 0.58 -14.04
CA ARG A 53 -17.99 -0.28 -15.21
C ARG A 53 -16.66 0.05 -15.89
N ARG A 54 -16.28 1.33 -15.98
CA ARG A 54 -14.98 1.76 -16.52
C ARG A 54 -13.86 1.29 -15.60
N LEU A 55 -13.97 1.53 -14.30
CA LEU A 55 -13.00 1.09 -13.30
C LEU A 55 -12.79 -0.43 -13.36
N ARG A 56 -13.88 -1.21 -13.36
CA ARG A 56 -13.84 -2.66 -13.53
C ARG A 56 -13.05 -3.08 -14.78
N ASN A 57 -13.27 -2.41 -15.91
CA ASN A 57 -12.56 -2.76 -17.15
C ASN A 57 -11.06 -2.49 -17.04
N HIS A 58 -10.66 -1.37 -16.43
CA HIS A 58 -9.25 -1.09 -16.15
C HIS A 58 -8.63 -2.11 -15.18
N LEU A 59 -9.34 -2.47 -14.10
CA LEU A 59 -8.91 -3.48 -13.14
C LEU A 59 -8.75 -4.87 -13.78
N ARG A 60 -9.68 -5.27 -14.66
CA ARG A 60 -9.54 -6.52 -15.44
C ARG A 60 -8.38 -6.47 -16.42
N ALA A 61 -8.10 -5.32 -17.01
CA ALA A 61 -6.91 -5.14 -17.85
C ALA A 61 -5.62 -5.27 -17.03
N ARG A 62 -5.57 -4.62 -15.85
CA ARG A 62 -4.45 -4.73 -14.90
C ARG A 62 -4.24 -6.17 -14.44
N ALA A 63 -5.29 -6.87 -14.02
CA ALA A 63 -5.20 -8.29 -13.64
C ALA A 63 -4.56 -9.14 -14.74
N ARG A 64 -4.92 -8.94 -16.03
CA ARG A 64 -4.30 -9.67 -17.14
C ARG A 64 -2.83 -9.32 -17.35
N GLN A 65 -2.44 -8.06 -17.14
CA GLN A 65 -1.02 -7.66 -17.16
C GLN A 65 -0.22 -8.36 -16.06
N LEU A 66 -0.86 -8.64 -14.92
CA LEU A 66 -0.30 -9.42 -13.80
C LEU A 66 -0.36 -10.95 -14.03
N GLY A 67 -0.74 -11.40 -15.22
CA GLY A 67 -0.78 -12.82 -15.57
C GLY A 67 -2.07 -13.54 -15.17
N ALA A 68 -3.15 -12.83 -14.82
CA ALA A 68 -4.42 -13.44 -14.47
C ALA A 68 -4.97 -14.31 -15.60
N ARG A 69 -5.34 -15.54 -15.26
CA ARG A 69 -5.99 -16.48 -16.17
C ARG A 69 -7.49 -16.33 -16.12
N GLN A 70 -8.12 -16.52 -17.28
CA GLN A 70 -9.57 -16.54 -17.42
C GLN A 70 -10.02 -17.99 -17.65
N ASP A 71 -11.07 -18.42 -16.96
CA ASP A 71 -11.65 -19.75 -17.16
C ASP A 71 -12.55 -19.79 -18.41
N LYS A 72 -13.06 -21.00 -18.73
CA LYS A 72 -13.94 -21.22 -19.88
C LYS A 72 -15.31 -20.50 -19.79
N TYR A 73 -15.68 -20.01 -18.61
CA TYR A 73 -16.93 -19.28 -18.38
C TYR A 73 -16.72 -17.77 -18.32
N GLY A 74 -15.49 -17.29 -18.47
CA GLY A 74 -15.15 -15.87 -18.45
C GLY A 74 -14.78 -15.31 -17.08
N SER A 75 -14.76 -16.16 -16.05
CA SER A 75 -14.30 -15.79 -14.70
C SER A 75 -12.80 -15.52 -14.73
N LEU A 76 -12.37 -14.41 -14.15
CA LEU A 76 -10.99 -13.95 -14.12
C LEU A 76 -10.39 -14.18 -12.74
N GLU A 77 -9.20 -14.76 -12.68
CA GLU A 77 -8.41 -14.84 -11.47
C GLU A 77 -8.04 -13.42 -10.98
N ILE A 78 -8.30 -13.11 -9.72
CA ILE A 78 -8.02 -11.79 -9.15
C ILE A 78 -6.97 -11.83 -8.02
N TYR A 79 -6.33 -12.98 -7.79
CA TYR A 79 -5.40 -13.16 -6.68
C TYR A 79 -4.24 -12.14 -6.68
N HIS A 80 -3.53 -11.99 -7.80
CA HIS A 80 -2.44 -11.00 -7.90
C HIS A 80 -2.94 -9.56 -7.80
N LEU A 81 -4.13 -9.28 -8.33
CA LEU A 81 -4.75 -7.95 -8.21
C LEU A 81 -5.12 -7.62 -6.76
N ILE A 82 -5.61 -8.61 -5.99
CA ILE A 82 -5.85 -8.47 -4.54
C ILE A 82 -4.54 -8.13 -3.83
N GLN A 83 -3.44 -8.81 -4.15
CA GLN A 83 -2.15 -8.58 -3.52
C GLN A 83 -1.60 -7.18 -3.80
N GLU A 84 -1.63 -6.73 -5.06
CA GLU A 84 -1.22 -5.37 -5.40
C GLU A 84 -2.11 -4.33 -4.73
N CYS A 85 -3.43 -4.51 -4.76
CA CYS A 85 -4.37 -3.59 -4.12
C CYS A 85 -4.17 -3.50 -2.61
N ALA A 86 -3.95 -4.63 -1.94
CA ALA A 86 -3.62 -4.64 -0.52
C ALA A 86 -2.29 -3.91 -0.24
N TYR A 87 -1.28 -4.16 -1.06
CA TYR A 87 0.04 -3.55 -0.93
C TYR A 87 -0.05 -2.03 -1.05
N GLU A 88 -0.66 -1.53 -2.12
CA GLU A 88 -0.81 -0.11 -2.41
C GLU A 88 -1.56 0.63 -1.29
N HIS A 89 -2.69 0.08 -0.85
CA HIS A 89 -3.51 0.72 0.19
C HIS A 89 -2.78 0.82 1.53
N TRP A 90 -2.14 -0.26 1.98
CA TRP A 90 -1.43 -0.27 3.24
C TRP A 90 -0.16 0.59 3.19
N HIS A 91 0.67 0.40 2.17
CA HIS A 91 1.95 1.10 2.09
C HIS A 91 1.74 2.59 1.93
N ARG A 92 0.74 3.03 1.18
CA ARG A 92 0.44 4.45 1.05
C ARG A 92 0.13 5.12 2.40
N MET A 93 -0.69 4.50 3.26
CA MET A 93 -0.96 5.01 4.60
C MET A 93 0.30 4.99 5.47
N LEU A 94 1.06 3.89 5.41
CA LEU A 94 2.29 3.71 6.15
C LEU A 94 3.36 4.76 5.77
N PHE A 95 3.55 4.99 4.47
CA PHE A 95 4.47 6.00 3.93
C PHE A 95 4.04 7.41 4.29
N ALA A 96 2.74 7.73 4.23
CA ALA A 96 2.22 9.00 4.71
C ALA A 96 2.58 9.23 6.19
N ARG A 97 2.47 8.17 7.03
CA ARG A 97 2.92 8.24 8.42
C ARG A 97 4.44 8.41 8.55
N PHE A 98 5.24 7.66 7.81
CA PHE A 98 6.70 7.86 7.79
C PHE A 98 7.08 9.29 7.42
N LEU A 99 6.46 9.85 6.38
CA LEU A 99 6.71 11.22 5.97
C LEU A 99 6.34 12.20 7.09
N ALA A 100 5.16 12.08 7.69
CA ALA A 100 4.72 13.00 8.73
C ALA A 100 5.60 12.96 9.98
N GLU A 101 5.95 11.77 10.47
CA GLU A 101 6.76 11.58 11.68
C GLU A 101 8.22 12.01 11.49
N ASN A 102 8.67 12.15 10.23
CA ASN A 102 9.99 12.70 9.89
C ASN A 102 9.93 14.18 9.46
N GLY A 103 8.78 14.85 9.53
CA GLY A 103 8.63 16.24 9.11
C GLY A 103 8.77 16.45 7.60
N LEU A 104 8.39 15.44 6.81
CA LEU A 104 8.51 15.38 5.36
C LEU A 104 7.17 15.25 4.64
N LEU A 105 6.03 15.20 5.34
CA LEU A 105 4.73 15.17 4.66
C LEU A 105 4.39 16.59 4.20
N ILE A 106 4.50 16.84 2.89
CA ILE A 106 4.29 18.17 2.31
C ILE A 106 2.83 18.33 1.88
N GLU A 107 2.20 19.42 2.33
CA GLU A 107 0.93 19.89 1.80
C GLU A 107 1.17 20.52 0.42
N PRO A 108 0.59 19.99 -0.67
CA PRO A 108 0.95 20.35 -2.04
C PRO A 108 0.74 21.82 -2.44
N GLU A 109 -0.25 22.50 -1.86
CA GLU A 109 -0.66 23.85 -2.26
C GLU A 109 0.25 24.92 -1.63
N SER A 110 0.57 24.77 -0.35
CA SER A 110 1.49 25.64 0.39
C SER A 110 2.95 25.26 0.21
N GLY A 111 3.24 23.99 -0.13
CA GLY A 111 4.60 23.44 -0.19
C GLY A 111 5.27 23.28 1.18
N VAL A 112 4.49 23.30 2.27
CA VAL A 112 4.99 23.25 3.65
C VAL A 112 4.81 21.85 4.23
N ALA A 113 5.79 21.42 5.05
CA ALA A 113 5.69 20.20 5.82
C ALA A 113 4.66 20.33 6.94
N ILE A 114 3.75 19.37 7.05
CA ILE A 114 2.68 19.34 8.04
C ILE A 114 2.76 18.08 8.91
N SER A 115 2.32 18.22 10.16
CA SER A 115 2.10 17.12 11.10
C SER A 115 0.82 16.34 10.80
N LEU A 116 0.64 15.17 11.44
CA LEU A 116 -0.60 14.42 11.35
C LEU A 116 -1.80 15.17 11.96
N ASP A 117 -1.56 15.98 13.00
CA ASP A 117 -2.62 16.77 13.64
C ASP A 117 -3.09 17.89 12.69
N GLU A 118 -2.18 18.62 12.06
CA GLU A 118 -2.53 19.62 11.03
C GLU A 118 -3.22 18.97 9.82
N CYS A 119 -2.72 17.81 9.37
CA CYS A 119 -3.34 17.06 8.27
C CYS A 119 -4.77 16.61 8.63
N LYS A 120 -5.02 16.28 9.91
CA LYS A 120 -6.35 15.90 10.39
C LYS A 120 -7.31 17.09 10.35
N GLU A 121 -6.88 18.27 10.80
CA GLU A 121 -7.68 19.49 10.73
C GLU A 121 -8.07 19.84 9.28
N LEU A 122 -7.13 19.70 8.35
CA LEU A 122 -7.40 19.89 6.91
C LEU A 122 -8.39 18.85 6.37
N ALA A 123 -8.21 17.57 6.73
CA ALA A 123 -9.08 16.49 6.29
C ALA A 123 -10.54 16.68 6.76
N GLU A 124 -10.72 17.10 8.01
CA GLU A 124 -12.04 17.43 8.57
C GLU A 124 -12.70 18.59 7.80
N GLY A 125 -11.93 19.60 7.40
CA GLY A 125 -12.40 20.70 6.55
C GLY A 125 -12.89 20.27 5.15
N GLU A 126 -12.30 19.22 4.59
CA GLU A 126 -12.68 18.62 3.29
C GLU A 126 -13.75 17.51 3.40
N GLY A 127 -14.16 17.13 4.63
CA GLY A 127 -15.04 15.98 4.84
C GLY A 127 -14.38 14.64 4.49
N LEU A 128 -13.05 14.56 4.62
CA LEU A 128 -12.24 13.37 4.38
C LEU A 128 -11.73 12.80 5.71
N ASP A 129 -11.33 11.53 5.69
CA ASP A 129 -10.54 10.94 6.76
C ASP A 129 -9.05 11.39 6.67
N LEU A 130 -8.37 11.48 7.83
CA LEU A 130 -6.96 11.83 7.95
C LEU A 130 -6.07 11.01 7.02
N TRP A 131 -6.22 9.68 7.04
CA TRP A 131 -5.35 8.80 6.26
C TRP A 131 -5.65 8.88 4.78
N THR A 132 -6.88 9.22 4.40
CA THR A 132 -7.23 9.51 3.01
C THR A 132 -6.48 10.74 2.49
N LEU A 133 -6.48 11.85 3.25
CA LEU A 133 -5.79 13.07 2.84
C LEU A 133 -4.26 12.92 2.91
N ALA A 134 -3.72 12.39 4.01
CA ALA A 134 -2.29 12.15 4.17
C ALA A 134 -1.73 11.24 3.07
N SER A 135 -2.48 10.18 2.72
CA SER A 135 -2.16 9.29 1.60
C SER A 135 -2.17 10.03 0.26
N ARG A 136 -3.08 10.98 0.04
CA ARG A 136 -3.14 11.80 -1.18
C ARG A 136 -1.89 12.66 -1.32
N PHE A 137 -1.46 13.31 -0.25
CA PHE A 137 -0.23 14.10 -0.25
C PHE A 137 0.99 13.22 -0.51
N ALA A 138 1.14 12.10 0.21
CA ALA A 138 2.23 11.15 0.00
C ALA A 138 2.32 10.63 -1.44
N GLN A 139 1.19 10.34 -2.09
CA GLN A 139 1.14 9.92 -3.50
C GLN A 139 1.72 10.97 -4.44
N GLN A 140 1.34 12.23 -4.27
CA GLN A 140 1.82 13.33 -5.12
C GLN A 140 3.33 13.56 -4.94
N MET A 141 3.83 13.35 -3.73
CA MET A 141 5.27 13.43 -3.43
C MET A 141 6.08 12.27 -4.01
N LEU A 142 5.45 11.10 -4.19
CA LEU A 142 6.11 9.85 -4.55
C LEU A 142 5.52 9.24 -5.83
N PRO A 143 5.45 9.97 -6.96
CA PRO A 143 4.76 9.51 -8.17
C PRO A 143 5.44 8.32 -8.86
N GLN A 144 6.71 8.07 -8.52
CA GLN A 144 7.47 6.90 -8.99
C GLN A 144 7.09 5.63 -8.21
N ILE A 145 6.63 5.78 -6.97
CA ILE A 145 6.15 4.70 -6.10
C ILE A 145 4.66 4.50 -6.33
N PHE A 146 3.88 5.56 -6.08
CA PHE A 146 2.44 5.53 -6.20
C PHE A 146 2.01 6.23 -7.47
N ARG A 147 1.65 5.46 -8.50
CA ARG A 147 1.25 6.01 -9.79
C ARG A 147 -0.14 6.61 -9.68
N PRO A 148 -0.32 7.94 -9.86
CA PRO A 148 -1.62 8.59 -9.66
C PRO A 148 -2.75 8.05 -10.55
N ASP A 149 -2.39 7.54 -11.73
CA ASP A 149 -3.33 6.99 -12.71
C ASP A 149 -3.56 5.47 -12.56
N ASP A 150 -3.02 4.83 -11.52
CA ASP A 150 -3.22 3.39 -11.32
C ASP A 150 -4.68 3.11 -10.90
N PRO A 151 -5.44 2.30 -11.66
CA PRO A 151 -6.82 1.96 -11.31
C PRO A 151 -6.95 1.29 -9.95
N ILE A 152 -5.88 0.67 -9.42
CA ILE A 152 -5.87 0.08 -8.08
C ILE A 152 -6.13 1.14 -7.00
N LEU A 153 -5.58 2.35 -7.16
CA LEU A 153 -5.72 3.43 -6.16
C LEU A 153 -7.12 4.05 -6.13
N LEU A 154 -7.95 3.73 -7.12
CA LEU A 154 -9.36 4.11 -7.20
C LEU A 154 -10.30 3.10 -6.51
N VAL A 155 -9.79 1.95 -6.06
CA VAL A 155 -10.58 0.94 -5.36
C VAL A 155 -10.88 1.42 -3.94
N ALA A 156 -12.14 1.70 -3.62
CA ALA A 156 -12.53 2.07 -2.27
C ALA A 156 -12.78 0.82 -1.41
N PHE A 157 -12.08 0.71 -0.28
CA PHE A 157 -12.39 -0.31 0.72
C PHE A 157 -13.65 0.08 1.50
N ALA A 158 -14.44 -0.91 1.92
CA ALA A 158 -15.53 -0.65 2.84
C ALA A 158 -14.99 -0.08 4.16
N HIS A 159 -15.78 0.77 4.81
CA HIS A 159 -15.37 1.51 6.01
C HIS A 159 -14.83 0.59 7.13
N GLU A 160 -15.40 -0.60 7.30
CA GLU A 160 -14.90 -1.57 8.30
C GLU A 160 -13.46 -2.04 8.05
N HIS A 161 -13.06 -2.17 6.78
CA HIS A 161 -11.71 -2.58 6.41
C HIS A 161 -10.73 -1.42 6.56
N GLN A 162 -11.15 -0.21 6.18
CA GLN A 162 -10.38 1.03 6.39
C GLN A 162 -10.07 1.23 7.88
N LEU A 163 -11.09 1.20 8.73
CA LEU A 163 -10.94 1.38 10.17
C LEU A 163 -9.99 0.36 10.81
N ARG A 164 -9.97 -0.89 10.33
CA ARG A 164 -9.00 -1.89 10.82
C ARG A 164 -7.57 -1.53 10.46
N LEU A 165 -7.32 -1.09 9.23
CA LEU A 165 -5.98 -0.65 8.81
C LEU A 165 -5.54 0.59 9.58
N GLU A 166 -6.43 1.56 9.77
CA GLU A 166 -6.16 2.77 10.54
C GLU A 166 -5.81 2.46 12.00
N ASN A 167 -6.51 1.49 12.61
CA ASN A 167 -6.22 1.03 13.97
C ASN A 167 -4.86 0.32 14.08
N GLU A 168 -4.53 -0.56 13.12
CA GLU A 168 -3.21 -1.21 13.07
C GLU A 168 -2.10 -0.16 12.91
N LEU A 169 -2.31 0.81 12.02
CA LEU A 169 -1.33 1.88 11.80
C LEU A 169 -1.18 2.74 13.05
N SER A 170 -2.27 3.25 13.62
CA SER A 170 -2.26 4.11 14.82
C SER A 170 -1.69 3.42 16.05
N GLY A 171 -1.79 2.10 16.12
CA GLY A 171 -1.23 1.28 17.21
C GLY A 171 0.31 1.21 17.24
N LEU A 172 1.01 1.63 16.17
CA LEU A 172 2.47 1.66 16.10
C LEU A 172 3.05 2.91 16.79
N GLU A 173 4.16 2.73 17.50
CA GLU A 173 4.92 3.80 18.16
C GLU A 173 5.63 4.69 17.14
N THR A 174 5.68 6.00 17.40
CA THR A 174 6.44 6.99 16.61
C THR A 174 7.92 6.59 16.43
N ASP A 175 8.51 5.94 17.43
CA ASP A 175 9.88 5.43 17.38
C ASP A 175 10.14 4.47 16.21
N ILE A 176 9.10 3.81 15.69
CA ILE A 176 9.21 2.95 14.51
C ILE A 176 9.45 3.79 13.25
N PHE A 177 8.76 4.93 13.15
CA PHE A 177 8.78 5.76 11.94
C PHE A 177 10.05 6.59 11.80
N THR A 178 10.82 6.75 12.88
CA THR A 178 12.09 7.50 12.90
C THR A 178 13.32 6.59 12.84
N ALA A 179 13.14 5.26 12.89
CA ALA A 179 14.23 4.30 12.85
C ALA A 179 14.68 4.00 11.42
N SER A 180 16.00 4.00 11.19
CA SER A 180 16.57 3.90 9.83
C SER A 180 16.34 2.54 9.16
N ASP A 181 16.18 1.47 9.94
CA ASP A 181 16.00 0.10 9.45
C ASP A 181 14.52 -0.30 9.36
N ALA A 182 13.59 0.52 9.84
CA ALA A 182 12.18 0.15 9.95
C ALA A 182 11.52 -0.18 8.61
N LEU A 183 11.77 0.61 7.56
CA LEU A 183 11.22 0.31 6.25
C LEU A 183 11.78 -0.99 5.66
N GLY A 184 13.07 -1.27 5.87
CA GLY A 184 13.66 -2.55 5.48
C GLY A 184 12.90 -3.72 6.13
N TRP A 185 12.56 -3.58 7.41
CA TRP A 185 11.74 -4.57 8.12
C TRP A 185 10.30 -4.65 7.60
N VAL A 186 9.63 -3.52 7.34
CA VAL A 186 8.27 -3.49 6.73
C VAL A 186 8.23 -4.35 5.49
N TYR A 187 9.15 -4.14 4.56
CA TYR A 187 9.23 -4.90 3.31
C TYR A 187 9.47 -6.38 3.55
N GLN A 188 10.43 -6.71 4.43
CA GLN A 188 10.74 -8.09 4.77
C GLN A 188 9.52 -8.81 5.37
N PHE A 189 8.81 -8.17 6.29
CA PHE A 189 7.63 -8.74 6.94
C PHE A 189 6.44 -8.86 6.00
N TRP A 190 6.19 -7.85 5.16
CA TRP A 190 5.13 -7.92 4.17
C TRP A 190 5.34 -9.13 3.25
N GLN A 191 6.56 -9.35 2.77
CA GLN A 191 6.90 -10.43 1.86
C GLN A 191 6.93 -11.82 2.49
N ALA A 192 6.95 -11.92 3.83
CA ALA A 192 7.09 -13.19 4.55
C ALA A 192 5.96 -14.18 4.21
N LYS A 193 4.71 -13.71 4.11
CA LYS A 193 3.55 -14.55 3.75
C LYS A 193 3.68 -15.14 2.35
N ARG A 194 3.99 -14.32 1.34
CA ARG A 194 4.18 -14.79 -0.05
C ARG A 194 5.35 -15.77 -0.16
N LYS A 195 6.46 -15.48 0.53
CA LYS A 195 7.62 -16.39 0.58
C LYS A 195 7.24 -17.76 1.15
N LYS A 196 6.43 -17.77 2.22
CA LYS A 196 5.92 -19.00 2.82
C LYS A 196 5.01 -19.78 1.85
N GLU A 197 4.06 -19.11 1.21
CA GLU A 197 3.17 -19.72 0.22
C GLU A 197 3.92 -20.37 -0.94
N VAL A 198 4.94 -19.69 -1.49
CA VAL A 198 5.78 -20.22 -2.57
C VAL A 198 6.56 -21.45 -2.08
N ASN A 199 7.20 -21.37 -0.92
CA ASN A 199 7.93 -22.50 -0.33
C ASN A 199 7.03 -23.72 -0.09
N ASP A 200 5.83 -23.49 0.46
CA ASP A 200 4.86 -24.53 0.78
C ASP A 200 4.25 -25.15 -0.50
N SER A 201 4.18 -24.39 -1.60
CA SER A 201 3.67 -24.88 -2.89
C SER A 201 4.59 -25.92 -3.57
N GLY A 202 5.88 -25.95 -3.22
CA GLY A 202 6.87 -26.83 -3.85
C GLY A 202 7.13 -26.55 -5.34
N ILE A 203 6.54 -25.51 -5.91
CA ILE A 203 6.74 -25.10 -7.30
C ILE A 203 8.15 -24.51 -7.41
N LYS A 204 8.98 -25.05 -8.30
CA LYS A 204 10.25 -24.41 -8.67
C LYS A 204 9.90 -23.05 -9.28
N ILE A 205 10.39 -21.97 -8.67
CA ILE A 205 10.24 -20.59 -9.16
C ILE A 205 10.61 -20.57 -10.65
N GLY A 206 9.61 -20.51 -11.51
CA GLY A 206 9.77 -20.40 -12.94
C GLY A 206 10.03 -18.94 -13.33
N ALA A 207 10.56 -18.71 -14.53
CA ALA A 207 10.81 -17.38 -15.08
C ALA A 207 9.57 -16.45 -15.08
N ASP A 208 8.36 -17.01 -14.99
CA ASP A 208 7.09 -16.28 -14.95
C ASP A 208 6.72 -15.74 -13.55
N GLU A 209 7.27 -16.32 -12.47
CA GLU A 209 7.04 -15.83 -11.11
C GLU A 209 8.08 -14.78 -10.69
N LEU A 210 9.21 -14.73 -11.38
CA LEU A 210 10.32 -13.81 -11.11
C LEU A 210 9.93 -12.32 -11.17
N PRO A 211 9.13 -11.82 -12.12
CA PRO A 211 8.75 -10.40 -12.20
C PRO A 211 7.79 -9.96 -11.09
N ALA A 212 6.80 -10.80 -10.74
CA ALA A 212 5.88 -10.53 -9.63
C ALA A 212 6.60 -10.61 -8.28
N VAL A 213 7.63 -11.45 -8.20
CA VAL A 213 8.57 -11.51 -7.07
C VAL A 213 9.40 -10.22 -7.06
N THR A 214 10.14 -9.86 -8.11
CA THR A 214 11.09 -8.73 -8.14
C THR A 214 10.46 -7.33 -8.14
N GLN A 215 9.24 -7.12 -8.63
CA GLN A 215 8.55 -5.83 -8.50
C GLN A 215 8.08 -5.55 -7.06
N LEU A 216 7.84 -6.59 -6.25
CA LEU A 216 7.53 -6.44 -4.83
C LEU A 216 8.80 -6.36 -3.95
N PHE A 217 9.99 -6.64 -4.50
CA PHE A 217 11.27 -6.47 -3.81
C PHE A 217 11.81 -5.08 -4.08
N THR A 218 11.26 -4.11 -3.35
CA THR A 218 11.89 -2.86 -2.97
C THR A 218 12.79 -2.28 -4.06
N GLU A 219 12.26 -1.42 -4.94
CA GLU A 219 13.16 -0.73 -5.85
C GLU A 219 14.29 -0.04 -5.05
N PRO A 220 15.56 -0.25 -5.43
CA PRO A 220 16.73 0.31 -4.74
C PRO A 220 16.64 1.82 -4.47
N TYR A 221 15.83 2.54 -5.26
CA TYR A 221 15.57 3.96 -5.08
C TYR A 221 14.82 4.31 -3.79
N MET A 222 14.15 3.39 -3.08
CA MET A 222 13.34 3.73 -1.88
C MET A 222 14.18 3.99 -0.63
N VAL A 223 15.23 3.20 -0.42
CA VAL A 223 16.22 3.46 0.64
C VAL A 223 17.05 4.68 0.25
N GLU A 224 17.43 4.80 -1.02
CA GLU A 224 18.13 5.98 -1.53
C GLU A 224 17.28 7.25 -1.46
N PHE A 225 15.98 7.24 -1.75
CA PHE A 225 15.12 8.42 -1.70
C PHE A 225 14.95 8.92 -0.27
N LEU A 226 14.76 8.02 0.69
CA LEU A 226 14.67 8.41 2.10
C LEU A 226 16.03 8.79 2.68
N ILE A 227 17.13 8.16 2.25
CA ILE A 227 18.50 8.53 2.63
C ILE A 227 18.93 9.86 1.98
N HIS A 228 18.62 10.09 0.70
CA HIS A 228 18.90 11.34 0.00
C HIS A 228 18.00 12.48 0.47
N ASN A 229 16.79 12.23 0.95
CA ASN A 229 15.99 13.28 1.61
C ASN A 229 16.39 13.50 3.08
N THR A 230 16.89 12.49 3.80
CA THR A 230 17.49 12.70 5.14
C THR A 230 18.88 13.32 5.09
N LEU A 231 19.62 13.24 3.97
CA LEU A 231 20.95 13.85 3.80
C LEU A 231 20.99 15.04 2.82
N GLY A 232 19.93 15.30 2.05
CA GLY A 232 19.94 16.23 0.92
C GLY A 232 18.83 17.28 0.90
N ALA A 233 18.03 17.40 1.97
CA ALA A 233 17.04 18.47 2.07
C ALA A 233 17.62 19.89 2.27
N TRP A 234 18.95 20.05 2.32
CA TRP A 234 19.61 21.36 2.33
C TRP A 234 20.96 21.36 1.60
N HIS A 235 20.92 21.63 0.29
CA HIS A 235 21.93 22.40 -0.43
C HIS A 235 21.26 23.29 -1.46
#